data_AF-A0A1B6IX89-F1
#
_entry.id   AF-A0A1B6IX89-F1
#
_cell.length_a   1.000
_cell.length_b   1.000
_cell.length_c   1.000
_cell.angle_alpha   90.00
_cell.angle_beta   90.00
_cell.angle_gamma   90.00
#
_symmetry.space_group_name_H-M   'P 1'
#
loop_
_entity.id
_entity.type
_entity.pdbx_description
1 polymer ?
#
loop_
_entity_poly.entity_id
_entity_poly.type
_entity_poly.pdbx_seq_one_letter_code
_entity_poly.pdbx_strand_id
1 'polypeptide(L)'
;MPSAHLTLREEDVVRLCLEFLHNRDLHISQLSVERETGVINGAYSDDVLFLRQLVLDGQWDDVLEFIQPLEAIPAFDMKRFRFIVLRHKYVELLCIKTEASCSGNSVDSAVEEVVKVLNELERVSPSKEDYSNLCLLLTLPRLTDHLHYKDWNPSNARVKCFRDVFPLVEKFLPGDKKSDRGSALSATAKNDRLVQLIIKGILYESCVSYCQAKATGSKESQSHEMNFSRLLDGSVGFSDSDLSLLSWLQSIPHDTFSVPFEQRTLNVDVERLERPSLETSWTEHMLVTPIKPKTFPHSAMPFTRPR
;
A
#
# COMPACT_ATOMS: atom_id res chain seq x y z
N MET A 1 -6.32 -37.99 -16.75
CA MET A 1 -5.89 -36.61 -17.05
C MET A 1 -5.72 -35.87 -15.73
N PRO A 2 -4.75 -34.95 -15.57
CA PRO A 2 -4.57 -34.21 -14.33
C PRO A 2 -5.78 -33.29 -14.06
N SER A 3 -6.30 -33.32 -12.83
CA SER A 3 -7.35 -32.41 -12.34
C SER A 3 -6.84 -30.97 -12.37
N ALA A 4 -7.70 -30.03 -12.76
CA ALA A 4 -7.36 -28.62 -12.62
C ALA A 4 -7.29 -28.27 -11.12
N HIS A 5 -6.26 -27.53 -10.71
CA HIS A 5 -6.07 -27.10 -9.34
C HIS A 5 -6.02 -25.58 -9.29
N LEU A 6 -6.85 -24.98 -8.45
CA LEU A 6 -6.84 -23.55 -8.16
C LEU A 6 -6.41 -23.37 -6.71
N THR A 7 -5.33 -22.64 -6.48
CA THR A 7 -4.89 -22.26 -5.14
C THR A 7 -5.08 -20.75 -4.97
N LEU A 8 -5.80 -20.34 -3.93
CA LEU A 8 -5.97 -18.94 -3.53
C LEU A 8 -5.30 -18.76 -2.17
N ARG A 9 -4.34 -17.83 -2.08
CA ARG A 9 -3.70 -17.49 -0.82
C ARG A 9 -4.27 -16.18 -0.31
N GLU A 10 -4.76 -16.15 0.92
CA GLU A 10 -5.27 -14.92 1.53
C GLU A 10 -4.19 -13.83 1.62
N GLU A 11 -2.92 -14.23 1.76
CA GLU A 11 -1.76 -13.33 1.70
C GLU A 11 -1.70 -12.55 0.36
N ASP A 12 -2.05 -13.18 -0.77
CA ASP A 12 -2.10 -12.51 -2.06
C ASP A 12 -3.25 -11.50 -2.14
N VAL A 13 -4.36 -11.77 -1.44
CA VAL A 13 -5.46 -10.80 -1.29
C VAL A 13 -5.00 -9.58 -0.50
N VAL A 14 -4.22 -9.77 0.57
CA VAL A 14 -3.61 -8.66 1.32
C VAL A 14 -2.68 -7.85 0.42
N ARG A 15 -1.83 -8.49 -0.38
CA ARG A 15 -0.96 -7.79 -1.36
C ARG A 15 -1.75 -6.97 -2.37
N LEU A 16 -2.87 -7.48 -2.87
CA LEU A 16 -3.79 -6.73 -3.75
C LEU A 16 -4.36 -5.48 -3.07
N CYS A 17 -4.74 -5.58 -1.79
CA CYS A 17 -5.20 -4.45 -0.99
C CYS A 17 -4.09 -3.42 -0.76
N LEU A 18 -2.88 -3.87 -0.41
CA LEU A 18 -1.72 -3.00 -0.20
C LEU A 18 -1.36 -2.23 -1.48
N GLU A 19 -1.40 -2.88 -2.64
CA GLU A 19 -1.21 -2.22 -3.93
C GLU A 19 -2.27 -1.13 -4.17
N PHE A 20 -3.54 -1.45 -3.93
CA PHE A 20 -4.64 -0.51 -4.10
C PHE A 20 -4.46 0.74 -3.24
N LEU A 21 -4.10 0.57 -1.96
CA LEU A 21 -3.83 1.66 -1.02
C LEU A 21 -2.61 2.49 -1.46
N HIS A 22 -1.53 1.81 -1.88
CA HIS A 22 -0.29 2.44 -2.33
C HIS A 22 -0.52 3.36 -3.54
N ASN A 23 -1.23 2.88 -4.57
CA ASN A 23 -1.48 3.64 -5.80
C ASN A 23 -2.33 4.91 -5.58
N ARG A 24 -2.95 5.06 -4.40
CA ARG A 24 -3.83 6.17 -4.03
C ARG A 24 -3.25 7.02 -2.88
N ASP A 25 -1.96 6.84 -2.58
CA ASP A 25 -1.24 7.53 -1.51
C ASP A 25 -1.91 7.38 -0.12
N LEU A 26 -2.63 6.27 0.10
CA LEU A 26 -3.29 5.93 1.37
C LEU A 26 -2.31 5.24 2.33
N HIS A 27 -1.10 5.80 2.45
CA HIS A 27 0.02 5.11 3.10
C HIS A 27 -0.17 4.88 4.60
N ILE A 28 -0.96 5.72 5.27
CA ILE A 28 -1.32 5.50 6.68
C ILE A 28 -2.00 4.13 6.84
N SER A 29 -3.07 3.88 6.08
CA SER A 29 -3.80 2.61 6.11
C SER A 29 -2.96 1.47 5.58
N GLN A 30 -2.15 1.71 4.55
CA GLN A 30 -1.22 0.71 4.03
C GLN A 30 -0.28 0.21 5.13
N LEU A 31 0.40 1.12 5.83
CA LEU A 31 1.35 0.78 6.89
C LEU A 31 0.66 0.10 8.08
N SER A 32 -0.57 0.48 8.41
CA SER A 32 -1.36 -0.23 9.43
C SER A 32 -1.60 -1.69 9.03
N VAL A 33 -2.01 -1.96 7.80
CA VAL A 33 -2.22 -3.32 7.31
C VAL A 33 -0.92 -4.11 7.27
N GLU A 34 0.19 -3.51 6.83
CA GLU A 34 1.51 -4.17 6.83
C GLU A 34 1.96 -4.55 8.25
N ARG A 35 1.81 -3.64 9.21
CA ARG A 35 2.14 -3.90 10.63
C ARG A 35 1.24 -4.95 11.25
N GLU A 36 -0.06 -4.90 10.93
CA GLU A 36 -1.03 -5.85 11.44
C GLU A 36 -0.78 -7.24 10.87
N THR A 37 -0.58 -7.37 9.56
CA THR A 37 -0.52 -8.68 8.88
C THR A 37 0.88 -9.25 8.73
N GLY A 38 1.93 -8.43 8.85
CA GLY A 38 3.30 -8.79 8.47
C GLY A 38 3.51 -8.91 6.95
N VAL A 39 2.47 -8.72 6.14
CA VAL A 39 2.53 -8.89 4.68
C VAL A 39 2.96 -7.57 4.05
N ILE A 40 3.94 -7.64 3.15
CA ILE A 40 4.40 -6.50 2.35
C ILE A 40 4.24 -6.82 0.87
N ASN A 41 3.70 -5.87 0.10
CA ASN A 41 3.63 -5.98 -1.35
C ASN A 41 4.95 -5.55 -2.00
N GLY A 42 5.95 -6.43 -1.96
CA GLY A 42 7.24 -6.22 -2.60
C GLY A 42 8.21 -7.37 -2.33
N ALA A 43 9.17 -7.57 -3.23
CA ALA A 43 10.22 -8.57 -3.08
C ALA A 43 11.50 -7.90 -2.57
N TYR A 44 11.60 -7.78 -1.24
CA TYR A 44 12.73 -7.14 -0.57
C TYR A 44 13.57 -8.18 0.19
N SER A 45 14.88 -7.95 0.28
CA SER A 45 15.75 -8.67 1.20
C SER A 45 15.53 -8.20 2.64
N ASP A 46 15.95 -9.00 3.62
CA ASP A 46 15.84 -8.64 5.05
C ASP A 46 16.55 -7.31 5.35
N ASP A 47 17.73 -7.08 4.78
CA ASP A 47 18.46 -5.81 4.90
C ASP A 47 17.70 -4.62 4.32
N VAL A 48 17.02 -4.82 3.18
CA VAL A 48 16.17 -3.78 2.57
C VAL A 48 14.91 -3.55 3.41
N LEU A 49 14.31 -4.60 3.97
CA LEU A 49 13.16 -4.49 4.88
C LEU A 49 13.55 -3.74 6.16
N PHE A 50 14.73 -4.01 6.70
CA PHE A 50 15.27 -3.30 7.85
C PHE A 50 15.47 -1.81 7.55
N LEU A 51 16.15 -1.47 6.45
CA LEU A 51 16.29 -0.08 6.00
C LEU A 51 14.92 0.59 5.81
N ARG A 52 13.97 -0.11 5.18
CA ARG A 52 12.61 0.38 4.98
C ARG A 52 11.97 0.73 6.33
N GLN A 53 12.12 -0.13 7.33
CA GLN A 53 11.56 0.09 8.65
C GLN A 53 12.16 1.34 9.32
N LEU A 54 13.48 1.50 9.30
CA LEU A 54 14.15 2.70 9.84
C LEU A 54 13.63 3.99 9.17
N VAL A 55 13.48 3.98 7.85
CA VAL A 55 12.93 5.12 7.10
C VAL A 55 11.47 5.41 7.46
N LEU A 56 10.63 4.37 7.57
CA LEU A 56 9.21 4.51 7.90
C LEU A 56 8.97 4.94 9.34
N ASP A 57 9.86 4.57 10.26
CA ASP A 57 9.83 5.02 11.65
C ASP A 57 10.47 6.40 11.83
N GLY A 58 11.17 6.91 10.81
CA GLY A 58 11.80 8.23 10.83
C GLY A 58 13.05 8.27 11.70
N GLN A 59 13.70 7.12 11.87
CA GLN A 59 14.97 6.96 12.58
C GLN A 59 16.11 7.38 11.65
N TRP A 60 16.13 8.67 11.29
CA TRP A 60 16.97 9.19 10.21
C TRP A 60 18.48 9.01 10.45
N ASP A 61 18.92 9.06 11.70
CA ASP A 61 20.33 8.87 12.05
C ASP A 61 20.72 7.38 11.92
N ASP A 62 19.87 6.47 12.38
CA ASP A 62 20.06 5.02 12.23
C ASP A 62 20.05 4.60 10.74
N VAL A 63 19.24 5.25 9.89
CA VAL A 63 19.28 5.07 8.43
C VAL A 63 20.67 5.39 7.86
N LEU A 64 21.27 6.50 8.29
CA LEU A 64 22.59 6.94 7.81
C LEU A 64 23.71 6.05 8.34
N GLU A 65 23.61 5.60 9.59
CA GLU A 65 24.55 4.65 10.20
C GLU A 65 24.48 3.28 9.51
N PHE A 66 23.29 2.75 9.28
CA PHE A 66 23.09 1.45 8.64
C PHE A 66 23.70 1.38 7.23
N ILE A 67 23.60 2.47 6.46
CA ILE A 67 24.11 2.52 5.08
C ILE A 67 25.58 2.95 5.00
N GLN A 68 26.16 3.46 6.08
CA GLN A 68 27.56 3.91 6.14
C GLN A 68 28.57 2.89 5.58
N PRO A 69 28.46 1.57 5.85
CA PRO A 69 29.39 0.58 5.31
C PRO A 69 29.46 0.57 3.76
N LEU A 70 28.40 0.99 3.07
CA LEU A 70 28.36 1.04 1.61
C LEU A 70 29.20 2.19 1.03
N GLU A 71 29.61 3.18 1.83
CA GLU A 71 30.48 4.30 1.40
C GLU A 71 31.83 3.82 0.87
N ALA A 72 32.32 2.67 1.36
CA ALA A 72 33.56 2.07 0.89
C ALA A 72 33.47 1.53 -0.54
N ILE A 73 32.27 1.42 -1.11
CA ILE A 73 32.03 0.87 -2.45
C ILE A 73 31.99 2.03 -3.47
N PRO A 74 32.97 2.15 -4.38
CA PRO A 74 33.06 3.31 -5.29
C PRO A 74 31.86 3.49 -6.22
N ALA A 75 31.12 2.41 -6.50
CA ALA A 75 29.93 2.44 -7.35
C ALA A 75 28.65 2.89 -6.63
N PHE A 76 28.70 3.07 -5.30
CA PHE A 76 27.57 3.53 -4.50
C PHE A 76 27.58 5.06 -4.39
N ASP A 77 26.48 5.69 -4.82
CA ASP A 77 26.32 7.14 -4.74
C ASP A 77 25.85 7.56 -3.33
N MET A 78 26.78 7.49 -2.37
CA MET A 78 26.52 7.87 -0.98
C MET A 78 26.07 9.33 -0.86
N LYS A 79 26.60 10.22 -1.69
CA LYS A 79 26.24 11.65 -1.68
C LYS A 79 24.75 11.83 -1.99
N ARG A 80 24.26 11.17 -3.04
CA ARG A 80 22.84 11.21 -3.41
C ARG A 80 21.95 10.55 -2.37
N PHE A 81 22.36 9.41 -1.81
CA PHE A 81 21.61 8.75 -0.74
C PHE A 81 21.44 9.68 0.48
N ARG A 82 22.55 10.27 0.97
CA ARG A 82 22.54 11.23 2.08
C ARG A 82 21.65 12.43 1.80
N PHE A 83 21.71 13.01 0.60
CA PHE A 83 20.86 14.15 0.24
C PHE A 83 19.37 13.82 0.34
N ILE A 84 18.94 12.66 -0.17
CA ILE A 84 17.52 12.25 -0.12
C ILE A 84 17.07 12.10 1.35
N VAL A 85 17.81 11.35 2.16
CA VAL A 85 17.47 11.08 3.57
C VAL A 85 17.45 12.38 4.38
N LEU A 86 18.50 13.19 4.30
CA LEU A 86 18.61 14.45 5.05
C LEU A 86 17.54 15.45 4.64
N ARG A 87 17.12 15.48 3.37
CA ARG A 87 16.05 16.35 2.91
C ARG A 87 14.72 16.00 3.60
N HIS A 88 14.41 14.71 3.74
CA HIS A 88 13.21 14.27 4.44
C HIS A 88 13.29 14.56 5.95
N LYS A 89 14.43 14.28 6.59
CA LYS A 89 14.72 14.66 7.98
C LYS A 89 14.48 16.15 8.22
N TYR A 90 15.04 17.00 7.36
CA TYR A 90 14.92 18.45 7.44
C TYR A 90 13.46 18.92 7.38
N VAL A 91 12.67 18.40 6.43
CA VAL A 91 11.26 18.79 6.29
C VAL A 91 10.44 18.37 7.52
N GLU A 92 10.68 17.20 8.10
CA GLU A 92 10.03 16.79 9.35
C GLU A 92 10.39 17.71 10.52
N LEU A 93 11.67 18.06 10.66
CA LEU A 93 12.13 18.99 11.70
C LEU A 93 11.48 20.38 11.56
N LEU A 94 11.26 20.87 10.33
CA LEU A 94 10.53 22.12 10.11
C LEU A 94 9.08 22.05 10.61
N CYS A 95 8.40 20.92 10.43
CA CYS A 95 7.06 20.69 10.97
C CYS A 95 7.09 20.68 12.51
N ILE A 96 8.02 19.92 13.11
CA ILE A 96 8.17 19.84 14.57
C ILE A 96 8.44 21.22 15.17
N LYS A 97 9.36 22.00 14.58
CA LYS A 97 9.65 23.38 15.00
C LYS A 97 8.39 24.26 14.97
N THR A 98 7.60 24.15 13.91
CA THR A 98 6.37 24.95 13.75
C THR A 98 5.34 24.61 14.84
N GLU A 99 5.16 23.32 15.14
CA GLU A 99 4.23 22.85 16.17
C GLU A 99 4.71 23.12 17.61
N ALA A 100 6.03 23.01 17.86
CA ALA A 100 6.65 23.34 19.14
C ALA A 100 6.50 24.83 19.48
N SER A 101 6.65 25.69 18.46
CA SER A 101 6.45 27.14 18.57
C SER A 101 5.01 27.50 19.02
N CYS A 102 4.02 26.70 18.63
CA CYS A 102 2.62 26.86 19.07
C CYS A 102 2.38 26.36 20.51
N SER A 103 3.23 25.47 21.02
CA SER A 103 3.03 24.76 22.30
C SER A 103 3.88 25.32 23.45
N GLY A 104 4.73 26.33 23.20
CA GLY A 104 5.52 27.03 24.22
C GLY A 104 6.70 26.25 24.81
N ASN A 105 7.06 25.09 24.25
CA ASN A 105 8.15 24.23 24.74
C ASN A 105 9.39 24.30 23.82
N SER A 106 10.59 24.26 24.43
CA SER A 106 11.93 23.94 23.86
C SER A 106 12.18 24.27 22.38
N VAL A 107 11.84 25.48 21.95
CA VAL A 107 11.99 25.91 20.54
C VAL A 107 13.46 25.99 20.13
N ASP A 108 14.36 26.41 21.04
CA ASP A 108 15.78 26.65 20.74
C ASP A 108 16.50 25.37 20.27
N SER A 109 16.29 24.25 20.97
CA SER A 109 16.88 22.95 20.59
C SER A 109 16.44 22.48 19.20
N ALA A 110 15.16 22.68 18.85
CA ALA A 110 14.66 22.29 17.54
C ALA A 110 15.22 23.19 16.42
N VAL A 111 15.44 24.48 16.71
CA VAL A 111 16.08 25.39 15.75
C VAL A 111 17.54 24.99 15.50
N GLU A 112 18.29 24.65 16.55
CA GLU A 112 19.68 24.20 16.44
C GLU A 112 19.79 22.95 15.55
N GLU A 113 18.92 21.96 15.74
CA GLU A 113 18.89 20.76 14.89
C GLU A 113 18.55 21.06 13.44
N VAL A 114 17.56 21.93 13.18
CA VAL A 114 17.20 22.35 11.81
C VAL A 114 18.40 22.99 11.11
N VAL A 115 19.12 23.89 11.79
CA VAL A 115 20.30 24.56 11.22
C VAL A 115 21.44 23.56 10.99
N LYS A 116 21.65 22.62 11.91
CA LYS A 116 22.65 21.56 11.75
C LYS A 116 22.40 20.73 10.49
N VAL A 117 21.17 20.22 10.32
CA VAL A 117 20.79 19.42 9.15
C VAL A 117 20.87 20.24 7.85
N LEU A 118 20.50 21.53 7.89
CA LEU A 118 20.61 22.40 6.73
C LEU A 118 22.08 22.58 6.28
N ASN A 119 23.01 22.78 7.22
CA ASN A 119 24.44 22.87 6.92
C ASN A 119 25.00 21.55 6.34
N GLU A 120 24.51 20.40 6.79
CA GLU A 120 24.87 19.11 6.20
C GLU A 120 24.32 18.98 4.76
N LEU A 121 23.09 19.42 4.53
CA LEU A 121 22.45 19.44 3.22
C LEU A 121 23.22 20.30 2.20
N GLU A 122 23.81 21.42 2.62
CA GLU A 122 24.64 22.26 1.73
C GLU A 122 25.78 21.45 1.07
N ARG A 123 26.40 20.55 1.83
CA ARG A 123 27.56 19.75 1.37
C ARG A 123 27.16 18.66 0.38
N VAL A 124 25.95 18.10 0.55
CA VAL A 124 25.46 16.98 -0.26
C VAL A 124 24.49 17.39 -1.37
N SER A 125 24.04 18.64 -1.39
CA SER A 125 23.10 19.15 -2.39
C SER A 125 23.60 18.94 -3.83
N PRO A 126 22.72 18.51 -4.76
CA PRO A 126 23.09 18.29 -6.15
C PRO A 126 23.32 19.61 -6.91
N SER A 127 22.64 20.68 -6.52
CA SER A 127 22.82 22.02 -7.10
C SER A 127 22.67 23.13 -6.06
N LYS A 128 23.14 24.34 -6.41
CA LYS A 128 22.91 25.55 -5.58
C LYS A 128 21.43 25.92 -5.51
N GLU A 129 20.68 25.63 -6.57
CA GLU A 129 19.24 25.90 -6.62
C GLU A 129 18.47 25.02 -5.63
N ASP A 130 18.82 23.72 -5.57
CA ASP A 130 18.24 22.80 -4.59
C ASP A 130 18.47 23.27 -3.15
N TYR A 131 19.70 23.70 -2.83
CA TYR A 131 19.99 24.25 -1.51
C TYR A 131 19.23 25.56 -1.23
N SER A 132 19.16 26.45 -2.22
CA SER A 132 18.42 27.71 -2.10
C SER A 132 16.92 27.48 -1.84
N ASN A 133 16.34 26.47 -2.49
CA ASN A 133 14.96 26.04 -2.25
C ASN A 133 14.77 25.50 -0.83
N LEU A 134 15.74 24.79 -0.25
CA LEU A 134 15.69 24.33 1.14
C LEU A 134 15.72 25.51 2.13
N CYS A 135 16.57 26.52 1.87
CA CYS A 135 16.63 27.75 2.66
C CYS A 135 15.31 28.54 2.59
N LEU A 136 14.66 28.59 1.43
CA LEU A 136 13.35 29.24 1.27
C LEU A 136 12.31 28.64 2.23
N LEU A 137 12.33 27.32 2.47
CA LEU A 137 11.38 26.68 3.37
C LEU A 137 11.44 27.21 4.82
N LEU A 138 12.59 27.73 5.28
CA LEU A 138 12.70 28.36 6.61
C LEU A 138 11.87 29.63 6.74
N THR A 139 11.59 30.29 5.63
CA THR A 139 10.89 31.58 5.59
C THR A 139 9.37 31.41 5.60
N LEU A 140 8.88 30.19 5.38
CA LEU A 140 7.46 29.90 5.29
C LEU A 140 6.84 29.80 6.68
N PRO A 141 5.68 30.44 6.93
CA PRO A 141 4.96 30.29 8.20
C PRO A 141 4.34 28.89 8.35
N ARG A 142 3.95 28.25 7.24
CA ARG A 142 3.52 26.86 7.20
C ARG A 142 4.11 26.16 5.98
N LEU A 143 4.54 24.92 6.16
CA LEU A 143 5.08 24.10 5.07
C LEU A 143 4.08 23.95 3.91
N THR A 144 2.78 23.84 4.22
CA THR A 144 1.70 23.64 3.24
C THR A 144 1.45 24.87 2.34
N ASP A 145 2.02 26.03 2.66
CA ASP A 145 1.95 27.21 1.80
C ASP A 145 2.83 27.04 0.54
N HIS A 146 3.76 26.09 0.56
CA HIS A 146 4.55 25.70 -0.60
C HIS A 146 3.82 24.67 -1.48
N LEU A 147 3.74 24.91 -2.78
CA LEU A 147 2.98 24.08 -3.73
C LEU A 147 3.35 22.58 -3.66
N HIS A 148 4.65 22.27 -3.59
CA HIS A 148 5.13 20.88 -3.48
C HIS A 148 4.82 20.16 -2.16
N TYR A 149 4.38 20.89 -1.12
CA TYR A 149 4.10 20.33 0.20
C TYR A 149 2.64 20.51 0.65
N LYS A 150 1.74 20.91 -0.27
CA LYS A 150 0.32 21.16 0.02
C LYS A 150 -0.39 19.97 0.69
N ASP A 151 -0.14 18.77 0.19
CA ASP A 151 -0.73 17.51 0.69
C ASP A 151 0.29 16.64 1.44
N TRP A 152 1.36 17.28 1.92
CA TRP A 152 2.42 16.60 2.65
C TRP A 152 1.90 16.03 3.97
N ASN A 153 2.35 14.81 4.28
CA ASN A 153 2.26 14.22 5.61
C ASN A 153 3.47 13.30 5.83
N PRO A 154 3.85 13.00 7.09
CA PRO A 154 5.02 12.18 7.38
C PRO A 154 4.97 10.80 6.72
N SER A 155 3.82 10.12 6.72
CA SER A 155 3.70 8.77 6.15
C SER A 155 3.98 8.75 4.65
N ASN A 156 3.39 9.67 3.88
CA ASN A 156 3.65 9.77 2.44
C ASN A 156 5.08 10.22 2.15
N ALA A 157 5.63 11.13 2.97
CA ALA A 157 7.00 11.58 2.84
C ALA A 157 7.99 10.43 3.06
N ARG A 158 7.81 9.61 4.10
CA ARG A 158 8.69 8.48 4.42
C ARG A 158 8.61 7.36 3.39
N VAL A 159 7.40 7.02 2.92
CA VAL A 159 7.24 6.05 1.81
C VAL A 159 7.93 6.55 0.54
N LYS A 160 7.80 7.85 0.23
CA LYS A 160 8.51 8.47 -0.90
C LYS A 160 10.03 8.42 -0.71
N CYS A 161 10.53 8.71 0.49
CA CYS A 161 11.95 8.61 0.80
C CYS A 161 12.48 7.21 0.49
N PHE A 162 11.81 6.17 1.01
CA PHE A 162 12.20 4.78 0.75
C PHE A 162 12.17 4.45 -0.76
N ARG A 163 11.12 4.86 -1.47
CA ARG A 163 11.01 4.66 -2.92
C ARG A 163 12.17 5.30 -3.69
N ASP A 164 12.60 6.48 -3.26
CA ASP A 164 13.65 7.24 -3.96
C ASP A 164 15.06 6.69 -3.62
N VAL A 165 15.27 6.10 -2.43
CA VAL A 165 16.56 5.49 -2.04
C VAL A 165 16.70 4.02 -2.42
N PHE A 166 15.60 3.26 -2.53
CA PHE A 166 15.63 1.82 -2.81
C PHE A 166 16.44 1.45 -4.07
N PRO A 167 16.27 2.12 -5.23
CA PRO A 167 17.07 1.83 -6.43
C PRO A 167 18.58 2.11 -6.26
N LEU A 168 18.96 2.92 -5.27
CA LEU A 168 20.37 3.21 -4.98
C LEU A 168 21.03 2.07 -4.20
N VAL A 169 20.27 1.35 -3.36
CA VAL A 169 20.78 0.36 -2.41
C VAL A 169 20.49 -1.09 -2.80
N GLU A 170 19.47 -1.36 -3.63
CA GLU A 170 18.98 -2.72 -3.91
C GLU A 170 20.08 -3.68 -4.40
N LYS A 171 21.04 -3.18 -5.18
CA LYS A 171 22.15 -3.97 -5.74
C LYS A 171 23.29 -4.22 -4.74
N PHE A 172 23.30 -3.50 -3.62
CA PHE A 172 24.30 -3.57 -2.57
C PHE A 172 23.81 -4.29 -1.30
N LEU A 173 22.49 -4.49 -1.18
CA LEU A 173 21.84 -5.22 -0.09
C LEU A 173 21.18 -6.52 -0.61
N PRO A 174 21.96 -7.46 -1.19
CA PRO A 174 21.41 -8.67 -1.78
C PRO A 174 20.81 -9.59 -0.71
N GLY A 175 19.58 -10.08 -0.94
CA GLY A 175 18.96 -11.07 -0.08
C GLY A 175 19.54 -12.47 -0.23
N ASP A 176 19.28 -13.32 0.76
CA ASP A 176 19.59 -14.74 0.70
C ASP A 176 18.86 -15.40 -0.48
N LYS A 177 19.62 -15.79 -1.51
CA LYS A 177 19.14 -16.44 -2.75
C LYS A 177 18.63 -17.88 -2.53
N LYS A 178 18.09 -18.21 -1.35
CA LYS A 178 17.65 -19.56 -0.97
C LYS A 178 16.15 -19.80 -1.08
N SER A 179 15.33 -18.80 -1.43
CA SER A 179 13.92 -19.05 -1.75
C SER A 179 13.70 -19.12 -3.27
N ASP A 180 13.45 -20.34 -3.72
CA ASP A 180 13.06 -20.84 -5.04
C ASP A 180 12.95 -19.89 -6.24
N ARG A 181 13.80 -20.16 -7.24
CA ARG A 181 13.83 -19.57 -8.58
C ARG A 181 12.58 -19.88 -9.44
N GLY A 182 11.54 -20.51 -8.87
CA GLY A 182 10.26 -20.79 -9.53
C GLY A 182 9.05 -20.01 -8.98
N SER A 183 9.08 -19.56 -7.73
CA SER A 183 7.91 -18.95 -7.05
C SER A 183 8.01 -17.45 -6.80
N ALA A 184 9.23 -16.89 -6.76
CA ALA A 184 9.45 -15.48 -6.40
C ALA A 184 9.12 -14.48 -7.53
N LEU A 185 9.04 -14.94 -8.79
CA LEU A 185 8.84 -14.06 -9.95
C LEU A 185 7.42 -13.48 -10.10
N SER A 186 6.46 -13.84 -9.23
CA SER A 186 5.06 -13.44 -9.36
C SER A 186 4.33 -13.12 -8.05
N ALA A 187 5.04 -12.76 -6.98
CA ALA A 187 4.43 -12.52 -5.66
C ALA A 187 4.18 -11.03 -5.33
N THR A 188 4.13 -10.14 -6.33
CA THR A 188 3.85 -8.71 -6.10
C THR A 188 2.68 -8.26 -6.97
N ALA A 189 1.66 -7.68 -6.33
CA ALA A 189 0.54 -7.06 -7.00
C ALA A 189 0.97 -5.76 -7.68
N LYS A 190 0.53 -5.56 -8.92
CA LYS A 190 0.85 -4.40 -9.78
C LYS A 190 -0.26 -4.11 -10.78
N ASN A 191 -0.29 -2.88 -11.28
CA ASN A 191 -1.21 -2.38 -12.30
C ASN A 191 -2.70 -2.37 -11.87
N ASP A 192 -3.00 -2.01 -10.62
CA ASP A 192 -4.33 -2.03 -10.02
C ASP A 192 -5.00 -3.40 -10.17
N ARG A 193 -4.28 -4.48 -9.85
CA ARG A 193 -4.74 -5.85 -10.11
C ARG A 193 -6.06 -6.16 -9.38
N LEU A 194 -6.24 -5.60 -8.19
CA LEU A 194 -7.49 -5.70 -7.42
C LEU A 194 -8.67 -5.14 -8.22
N VAL A 195 -8.52 -3.92 -8.74
CA VAL A 195 -9.58 -3.25 -9.52
C VAL A 195 -9.89 -4.02 -10.79
N GLN A 196 -8.87 -4.55 -11.47
CA GLN A 196 -9.08 -5.37 -12.66
C GLN A 196 -9.87 -6.65 -12.35
N LEU A 197 -9.58 -7.31 -11.23
CA LEU A 197 -10.31 -8.52 -10.80
C LEU A 197 -11.75 -8.19 -10.44
N ILE A 198 -11.98 -7.07 -9.74
CA ILE A 198 -13.32 -6.58 -9.42
C ILE A 198 -14.12 -6.27 -10.70
N ILE A 199 -13.54 -5.55 -11.67
CA ILE A 199 -14.20 -5.28 -12.95
C ILE A 199 -14.57 -6.58 -13.67
N LYS A 200 -13.64 -7.55 -13.71
CA LYS A 200 -13.89 -8.87 -14.30
C LYS A 200 -15.02 -9.63 -13.58
N GLY A 201 -15.10 -9.52 -12.25
CA GLY A 201 -16.19 -10.08 -11.44
C GLY A 201 -17.55 -9.46 -11.80
N ILE A 202 -17.65 -8.13 -11.83
CA ILE A 202 -18.88 -7.42 -12.24
C ILE A 202 -19.33 -7.86 -13.64
N LEU A 203 -18.39 -7.92 -14.59
CA LEU A 203 -18.69 -8.35 -15.96
C LEU A 203 -19.20 -9.79 -16.01
N TYR A 204 -18.59 -10.69 -15.24
CA TYR A 204 -19.02 -12.08 -15.14
C TYR A 204 -20.46 -12.18 -14.61
N GLU A 205 -20.76 -11.56 -13.48
CA GLU A 205 -22.10 -11.56 -12.87
C GLU A 205 -23.16 -10.96 -13.81
N SER A 206 -22.81 -9.86 -14.49
CA SER A 206 -23.70 -9.18 -15.44
C SER A 206 -24.03 -10.08 -16.64
N CYS A 207 -23.02 -10.78 -17.19
CA CYS A 207 -23.22 -11.73 -18.28
C CYS A 207 -24.09 -12.92 -17.86
N VAL A 208 -23.87 -13.47 -16.66
CA VAL A 208 -24.67 -14.56 -16.10
C VAL A 208 -26.14 -14.13 -15.98
N SER A 209 -26.38 -12.95 -15.39
CA SER A 209 -27.73 -12.39 -15.23
C SER A 209 -28.41 -12.11 -16.58
N TYR A 210 -27.68 -11.58 -17.56
CA TYR A 210 -28.18 -11.35 -18.91
C TYR A 210 -28.63 -12.65 -19.60
N CYS A 211 -27.80 -13.69 -19.53
CA CYS A 211 -28.13 -15.01 -20.07
C CYS A 211 -29.36 -15.62 -19.37
N GLN A 212 -29.46 -15.48 -18.05
CA GLN A 212 -30.61 -15.97 -17.28
C GLN A 212 -31.91 -15.22 -17.65
N ALA A 213 -31.85 -13.90 -17.79
CA ALA A 213 -33.00 -13.08 -18.21
C ALA A 213 -33.51 -13.48 -19.60
N LYS A 214 -32.59 -13.67 -20.56
CA LYS A 214 -32.92 -14.16 -21.91
C LYS A 214 -33.52 -15.55 -21.91
N ALA A 215 -33.03 -16.47 -21.06
CA ALA A 215 -33.53 -17.84 -20.99
C ALA A 215 -34.91 -17.95 -20.33
N THR A 216 -35.21 -17.12 -19.32
CA THR A 216 -36.46 -17.17 -18.54
C THR A 216 -37.58 -16.30 -19.10
N GLY A 217 -37.31 -15.51 -20.15
CA GLY A 217 -38.31 -14.63 -20.78
C GLY A 217 -38.79 -13.50 -19.86
N SER A 218 -37.95 -13.06 -18.91
CA SER A 218 -38.27 -11.98 -17.98
C SER A 218 -38.60 -10.68 -18.74
N LYS A 219 -39.41 -9.77 -18.18
CA LYS A 219 -39.86 -8.55 -18.88
C LYS A 219 -38.73 -7.60 -19.30
N GLU A 220 -37.52 -7.75 -18.75
CA GLU A 220 -36.30 -7.08 -19.21
C GLU A 220 -35.78 -7.58 -20.57
N SER A 221 -36.31 -8.69 -21.09
CA SER A 221 -35.93 -9.28 -22.39
C SER A 221 -36.19 -8.36 -23.60
N GLN A 222 -36.94 -7.28 -23.41
CA GLN A 222 -37.24 -6.29 -24.45
C GLN A 222 -36.12 -5.25 -24.64
N SER A 223 -35.21 -5.07 -23.67
CA SER A 223 -34.00 -4.28 -23.86
C SER A 223 -32.91 -5.13 -24.50
N HIS A 224 -32.36 -4.66 -25.63
CA HIS A 224 -31.22 -5.31 -26.29
C HIS A 224 -29.88 -5.06 -25.58
N GLU A 225 -29.84 -4.15 -24.61
CA GLU A 225 -28.62 -3.74 -23.90
C GLU A 225 -28.44 -4.52 -22.59
N MET A 226 -27.18 -4.80 -22.25
CA MET A 226 -26.79 -5.48 -21.02
C MET A 226 -26.67 -4.45 -19.89
N ASN A 227 -27.40 -4.65 -18.79
CA ASN A 227 -27.26 -3.85 -17.58
C ASN A 227 -26.15 -4.43 -16.69
N PHE A 228 -25.30 -3.57 -16.13
CA PHE A 228 -24.22 -3.99 -15.24
C PHE A 228 -24.69 -4.06 -13.78
N SER A 229 -24.28 -5.13 -13.08
CA SER A 229 -24.47 -5.24 -11.64
C SER A 229 -23.71 -4.14 -10.91
N ARG A 230 -24.28 -3.61 -9.82
CA ARG A 230 -23.56 -2.65 -8.97
C ARG A 230 -22.63 -3.42 -8.05
N LEU A 231 -21.40 -2.93 -7.90
CA LEU A 231 -20.36 -3.58 -7.09
C LEU A 231 -20.77 -3.94 -5.65
N LEU A 232 -21.62 -3.12 -5.02
CA LEU A 232 -22.03 -3.28 -3.62
C LEU A 232 -23.43 -3.90 -3.47
N ASP A 233 -24.06 -4.33 -4.57
CA ASP A 233 -25.39 -4.92 -4.54
C ASP A 233 -25.28 -6.37 -4.06
N GLY A 234 -25.24 -6.56 -2.75
CA GLY A 234 -25.19 -7.87 -2.10
C GLY A 234 -26.49 -8.67 -2.17
N SER A 235 -27.35 -8.40 -3.16
CA SER A 235 -28.65 -9.07 -3.32
C SER A 235 -28.51 -10.56 -3.58
N VAL A 236 -27.35 -11.00 -4.08
CA VAL A 236 -26.92 -12.39 -4.10
C VAL A 236 -25.77 -12.51 -3.11
N GLY A 237 -26.07 -12.76 -1.85
CA GLY A 237 -25.05 -13.01 -0.84
C GLY A 237 -24.13 -14.18 -1.24
N PHE A 238 -23.10 -14.44 -0.44
CA PHE A 238 -22.26 -15.64 -0.53
C PHE A 238 -23.07 -16.91 -0.17
N SER A 239 -24.24 -17.10 -0.77
CA SER A 239 -25.12 -18.25 -0.62
C SER A 239 -24.94 -19.13 -1.85
N ASP A 240 -24.11 -20.15 -1.66
CA ASP A 240 -23.81 -21.41 -2.36
C ASP A 240 -24.70 -21.96 -3.49
N SER A 241 -25.46 -21.18 -4.23
CA SER A 241 -26.28 -21.73 -5.31
C SER A 241 -26.55 -20.69 -6.39
N ASP A 242 -25.50 -20.17 -7.02
CA ASP A 242 -25.65 -19.64 -8.38
C ASP A 242 -25.93 -20.82 -9.33
N LEU A 243 -27.19 -21.28 -9.32
CA LEU A 243 -27.68 -22.40 -10.15
C LEU A 243 -27.86 -21.98 -11.61
N SER A 244 -27.49 -20.75 -11.98
CA SER A 244 -27.56 -20.23 -13.35
C SER A 244 -26.83 -21.15 -14.34
N LEU A 245 -25.69 -21.71 -13.95
CA LEU A 245 -24.98 -22.72 -14.74
C LEU A 245 -25.80 -24.02 -14.91
N LEU A 246 -26.47 -24.48 -13.86
CA LEU A 246 -27.34 -25.67 -13.92
C LEU A 246 -28.58 -25.41 -14.78
N SER A 247 -29.18 -24.22 -14.69
CA SER A 247 -30.28 -23.80 -15.58
C SER A 247 -29.82 -23.66 -17.03
N TRP A 248 -28.61 -23.16 -17.29
CA TRP A 248 -28.04 -23.11 -18.63
C TRP A 248 -27.82 -24.52 -19.20
N LEU A 249 -27.25 -25.43 -18.42
CA LEU A 249 -27.06 -26.84 -18.82
C LEU A 249 -28.39 -27.54 -19.16
N GLN A 250 -29.48 -27.23 -18.44
CA GLN A 250 -30.83 -27.74 -18.75
C GLN A 250 -31.43 -27.17 -20.04
N SER A 251 -30.88 -26.07 -20.55
CA SER A 251 -31.35 -25.39 -21.75
C SER A 251 -30.68 -25.88 -23.04
N ILE A 252 -29.65 -26.72 -22.92
CA ILE A 252 -28.87 -27.22 -24.06
C ILE A 252 -29.62 -28.40 -24.72
N PRO A 253 -29.75 -28.44 -26.06
CA PRO A 253 -30.37 -29.56 -26.77
C PRO A 253 -29.70 -30.90 -26.44
N HIS A 254 -30.50 -31.95 -26.27
CA HIS A 254 -30.02 -33.29 -25.90
C HIS A 254 -28.92 -33.83 -26.82
N ASP A 255 -28.96 -33.50 -28.11
CA ASP A 255 -27.96 -33.91 -29.10
C ASP A 255 -26.56 -33.37 -28.81
N THR A 256 -26.42 -32.29 -28.03
CA THR A 256 -25.12 -31.72 -27.61
C THR A 256 -24.41 -32.60 -26.59
N PHE A 257 -25.16 -33.44 -25.84
CA PHE A 257 -24.63 -34.38 -24.86
C PHE A 257 -24.28 -35.76 -25.48
N SER A 258 -24.36 -35.89 -26.81
CA SER A 258 -24.06 -37.13 -27.53
C SER A 258 -22.60 -37.57 -27.41
N VAL A 259 -21.70 -36.63 -27.07
CA VAL A 259 -20.32 -36.93 -26.69
C VAL A 259 -20.24 -36.96 -25.16
N PRO A 260 -19.79 -38.07 -24.54
CA PRO A 260 -19.69 -38.15 -23.09
C PRO A 260 -18.77 -37.05 -22.55
N PHE A 261 -19.26 -36.28 -21.59
CA PHE A 261 -18.46 -35.26 -20.91
C PHE A 261 -17.33 -35.94 -20.13
N GLU A 262 -16.11 -35.46 -20.31
CA GLU A 262 -15.02 -35.83 -19.40
C GLU A 262 -15.28 -35.14 -18.06
N GLN A 263 -15.62 -35.92 -17.03
CA GLN A 263 -15.75 -35.41 -15.68
C GLN A 263 -14.37 -34.93 -15.21
N ARG A 264 -14.20 -33.62 -15.13
CA ARG A 264 -13.00 -32.98 -14.59
C ARG A 264 -13.32 -32.39 -13.23
N THR A 265 -12.57 -32.81 -12.22
CA THR A 265 -12.62 -32.21 -10.90
C THR A 265 -11.75 -30.95 -10.88
N LEU A 266 -12.30 -29.87 -10.35
CA LEU A 266 -11.55 -28.67 -9.97
C LEU A 266 -11.37 -28.72 -8.46
N ASN A 267 -10.12 -28.84 -8.01
CA ASN A 267 -9.81 -28.72 -6.60
C ASN A 267 -9.49 -27.25 -6.33
N VAL A 268 -10.23 -26.62 -5.42
CA VAL A 268 -9.96 -25.27 -4.94
C VAL A 268 -9.40 -25.36 -3.54
N ASP A 269 -8.16 -24.92 -3.37
CA ASP A 269 -7.50 -24.84 -2.07
C ASP A 269 -7.36 -23.37 -1.65
N VAL A 270 -7.74 -23.07 -0.42
CA VAL A 270 -7.64 -21.72 0.15
C VAL A 270 -6.65 -21.75 1.30
N GLU A 271 -5.46 -21.24 1.03
CA GLU A 271 -4.42 -21.08 2.05
C GLU A 271 -4.75 -19.83 2.89
N ARG A 272 -5.18 -20.08 4.13
CA ARG A 272 -5.56 -19.02 5.06
C ARG A 272 -4.34 -18.26 5.57
N LEU A 273 -4.51 -16.95 5.77
CA LEU A 273 -3.51 -16.12 6.42
C LEU A 273 -3.43 -16.52 7.89
N GLU A 274 -2.21 -16.76 8.38
CA GLU A 274 -1.99 -16.99 9.81
C GLU A 274 -2.39 -15.74 10.59
N ARG A 275 -3.10 -15.94 11.71
CA ARG A 275 -3.56 -14.82 12.53
C ARG A 275 -2.35 -14.10 13.12
N PRO A 276 -2.22 -12.78 12.93
CA PRO A 276 -1.05 -12.08 13.43
C PRO A 276 -0.98 -12.07 14.95
N SER A 277 0.19 -12.36 15.51
CA SER A 277 0.49 -12.19 16.93
C SER A 277 1.10 -10.80 17.15
N LEU A 278 0.30 -9.85 17.61
CA LEU A 278 0.77 -8.49 17.90
C LEU A 278 1.44 -8.44 19.28
N GLU A 279 2.73 -8.14 19.30
CA GLU A 279 3.44 -7.75 20.53
C GLU A 279 3.17 -6.27 20.80
N THR A 280 2.09 -5.95 21.53
CA THR A 280 1.77 -4.56 21.87
C THR A 280 1.41 -4.39 23.34
N SER A 281 1.84 -3.28 23.93
CA SER A 281 1.25 -2.76 25.14
C SER A 281 -0.10 -2.12 24.77
N TRP A 282 -1.20 -2.81 25.05
CA TRP A 282 -2.56 -2.30 24.77
C TRP A 282 -2.78 -0.89 25.31
N THR A 283 -2.15 -0.54 26.43
CA THR A 283 -2.18 0.79 27.04
C THR A 283 -1.61 1.85 26.11
N GLU A 284 -0.49 1.60 25.45
CA GLU A 284 0.10 2.55 24.50
C GLU A 284 -0.84 2.75 23.31
N HIS A 285 -1.38 1.66 22.76
CA HIS A 285 -2.31 1.71 21.63
C HIS A 285 -3.61 2.48 21.96
N MET A 286 -4.15 2.31 23.17
CA MET A 286 -5.34 3.05 23.64
C MET A 286 -5.08 4.56 23.82
N LEU A 287 -3.84 4.96 24.11
CA LEU A 287 -3.46 6.35 24.33
C LEU A 287 -3.05 7.09 23.05
N VAL A 288 -2.85 6.37 21.93
CA VAL A 288 -2.59 6.99 20.63
C VAL A 288 -3.78 7.87 20.22
N THR A 289 -3.50 9.13 19.86
CA THR A 289 -4.54 10.04 19.38
C THR A 289 -5.01 9.59 17.99
N PRO A 290 -6.33 9.37 17.78
CA PRO A 290 -6.85 8.90 16.51
C PRO A 290 -6.64 9.94 15.41
N ILE A 291 -6.47 9.46 14.18
CA ILE A 291 -6.30 10.29 13.00
C ILE A 291 -7.61 11.02 12.70
N LYS A 292 -7.55 12.34 12.52
CA LYS A 292 -8.70 13.17 12.18
C LYS A 292 -8.87 13.23 10.66
N PRO A 293 -9.93 12.63 10.07
CA PRO A 293 -10.14 12.71 8.63
C PRO A 293 -10.61 14.11 8.25
N LYS A 294 -10.21 14.59 7.06
CA LYS A 294 -10.71 15.88 6.52
C LYS A 294 -12.24 15.90 6.37
N THR A 295 -12.84 14.74 6.09
CA THR A 295 -14.28 14.58 5.77
C THR A 295 -14.94 13.45 6.59
N PHE A 296 -14.65 13.37 7.89
CA PHE A 296 -15.47 12.55 8.79
C PHE A 296 -16.68 13.36 9.24
N PRO A 297 -17.81 12.76 9.68
CA PRO A 297 -18.85 13.50 10.40
C PRO A 297 -18.22 14.15 11.65
N HIS A 298 -17.82 15.43 11.51
CA HIS A 298 -17.13 16.22 12.54
C HIS A 298 -17.93 16.34 13.85
N SER A 299 -19.22 15.99 13.81
CA SER A 299 -20.12 15.94 14.96
C SER A 299 -19.94 14.70 15.87
N ALA A 300 -19.22 13.66 15.44
CA ALA A 300 -19.14 12.38 16.16
C ALA A 300 -17.81 12.14 16.91
N MET A 301 -16.80 13.00 16.76
CA MET A 301 -15.55 12.86 17.52
C MET A 301 -15.64 13.62 18.86
N PRO A 302 -15.49 12.95 20.02
CA PRO A 302 -15.39 13.65 21.29
C PRO A 302 -14.14 14.53 21.30
N PHE A 303 -14.33 15.84 21.46
CA PHE A 303 -13.26 16.85 21.44
C PHE A 303 -12.36 16.84 22.69
N THR A 304 -12.66 15.98 23.66
CA THR A 304 -11.95 15.89 24.93
C THR A 304 -11.20 14.57 25.03
N ARG A 305 -9.88 14.62 25.26
CA ARG A 305 -9.11 13.46 25.73
C ARG A 305 -9.80 12.90 27.00
N PRO A 306 -9.95 11.58 27.14
CA PRO A 306 -10.22 11.01 28.46
C PRO A 306 -9.13 11.50 29.42
N ARG A 307 -9.54 12.06 30.55
CA ARG A 307 -8.64 12.39 31.66
C ARG A 307 -8.24 11.13 32.41
#